data_AF-A0A1G5BBK2-F1
#
_entry.id   AF-A0A1G5BBK2-F1
#
_cell.length_a   1.000
_cell.length_b   1.000
_cell.length_c   1.000
_cell.angle_alpha   90.00
_cell.angle_beta   90.00
_cell.angle_gamma   90.00
#
_symmetry.space_group_name_H-M   'P 1'
#
loop_
_entity.id
_entity.type
_entity.pdbx_description
1 polymer ?
#
loop_
_entity_poly.entity_id
_entity_poly.type
_entity_poly.pdbx_seq_one_letter_code
_entity_poly.pdbx_strand_id
1 'polypeptide(L)'
;MASRANRRNDGSNPMFISDLRQLTARHLPETIGRSRDVTEWSTTRMRPEVATVIDALTQRHADATGREITKSEIIAAALNLSLPVLSAHVFPVRGAR
;
A
#
# COMPACT_ATOMS: atom_id res chain seq x y z
N MET A 1 -3.03 33.39 15.70
CA MET A 1 -2.29 32.14 15.97
C MET A 1 -3.00 31.01 15.25
N ALA A 2 -2.47 30.57 14.11
CA ALA A 2 -3.14 29.59 13.25
C ALA A 2 -2.92 28.17 13.77
N SER A 3 -4.04 27.51 14.10
CA SER A 3 -4.09 26.12 14.54
C SER A 3 -3.66 25.20 13.39
N ARG A 4 -2.46 24.60 13.49
CA ARG A 4 -2.02 23.51 12.62
C ARG A 4 -2.64 22.21 13.12
N ALA A 5 -3.91 21.99 12.76
CA ALA A 5 -4.55 20.70 12.92
C ALA A 5 -3.86 19.69 12.00
N ASN A 6 -3.04 18.83 12.62
CA ASN A 6 -2.47 17.64 12.03
C ASN A 6 -3.62 16.68 11.69
N ARG A 7 -4.23 16.85 10.51
CA ARG A 7 -5.26 15.99 9.94
C ARG A 7 -4.62 14.64 9.58
N ARG A 8 -4.30 13.86 10.61
CA ARG A 8 -3.87 12.48 10.49
C ARG A 8 -5.11 11.65 10.17
N ASN A 9 -5.04 10.95 9.03
CA ASN A 9 -5.82 9.79 8.65
C ASN A 9 -6.73 9.26 9.76
N ASP A 10 -8.02 9.51 9.61
CA ASP A 10 -9.11 9.09 10.48
C ASP A 10 -9.54 7.63 10.25
N GLY A 11 -8.69 6.80 9.63
CA GLY A 11 -8.97 5.38 9.37
C GLY A 11 -10.17 5.12 8.44
N SER A 12 -10.84 6.17 7.95
CA SER A 12 -12.07 6.10 7.15
C SER A 12 -11.80 6.27 5.66
N ASN A 13 -10.61 6.73 5.30
CA ASN A 13 -10.24 6.99 3.91
C ASN A 13 -9.55 5.74 3.32
N PRO A 14 -10.20 4.99 2.40
CA PRO A 14 -9.55 3.90 1.71
C PRO A 14 -8.36 4.46 0.94
N MET A 15 -7.15 4.04 1.30
CA MET A 15 -5.93 4.44 0.57
C MET A 15 -5.99 3.83 -0.83
N PHE A 16 -6.19 4.68 -1.83
CA PHE A 16 -6.38 4.27 -3.21
C PHE A 16 -5.04 3.97 -3.89
N ILE A 17 -5.08 3.26 -5.01
CA ILE A 17 -3.91 2.99 -5.88
C ILE A 17 -3.17 4.28 -6.28
N SER A 18 -3.88 5.42 -6.32
CA SER A 18 -3.29 6.75 -6.54
C SER A 18 -2.28 7.16 -5.46
N ASP A 19 -2.51 6.78 -4.20
CA ASP A 19 -1.62 7.08 -3.09
C ASP A 19 -0.34 6.25 -3.20
N LEU A 20 -0.46 5.01 -3.69
CA LEU A 20 0.68 4.13 -3.96
C LEU A 20 1.62 4.73 -4.99
N ARG A 21 1.10 5.32 -6.07
CA ARG A 21 1.95 5.96 -7.09
C ARG A 21 2.82 7.09 -6.52
N GLN A 22 2.26 7.93 -5.64
CA GLN A 22 3.03 9.02 -5.00
C GLN A 22 4.05 8.49 -4.00
N LEU A 23 3.68 7.46 -3.24
CA LEU A 23 4.55 6.85 -2.23
C LEU A 23 5.73 6.11 -2.87
N THR A 24 5.48 5.38 -3.96
CA THR A 24 6.51 4.70 -4.74
C THR A 24 7.49 5.69 -5.35
N ALA A 25 7.04 6.84 -5.86
CA ALA A 25 7.95 7.87 -6.38
C ALA A 25 8.93 8.41 -5.32
N ARG A 26 8.55 8.43 -4.04
CA ARG A 26 9.41 8.90 -2.95
C ARG A 26 10.38 7.84 -2.43
N HIS A 27 9.95 6.58 -2.38
CA HIS A 27 10.67 5.50 -1.70
C HIS A 27 11.34 4.50 -2.65
N LEU A 28 10.90 4.43 -3.91
CA LEU A 28 11.46 3.59 -4.96
C LEU A 28 11.52 4.40 -6.29
N PRO A 29 12.31 5.48 -6.33
CA PRO A 29 12.35 6.41 -7.47
C PRO A 29 12.76 5.73 -8.79
N GLU A 30 13.49 4.61 -8.74
CA GLU A 30 13.89 3.80 -9.90
C GLU A 30 12.71 3.17 -10.66
N THR A 31 11.52 3.17 -10.06
CA THR A 31 10.28 2.68 -10.68
C THR A 31 9.53 3.78 -11.44
N ILE A 32 9.91 5.06 -11.29
CA ILE A 32 9.28 6.18 -12.00
C ILE A 32 9.51 6.01 -13.51
N GLY A 33 8.45 6.12 -14.30
CA GLY A 33 8.50 5.93 -15.76
C GLY A 33 8.53 4.46 -16.20
N ARG A 34 8.61 3.51 -15.26
CA ARG A 34 8.44 2.08 -15.51
C ARG A 34 7.02 1.67 -15.11
N SER A 35 6.06 1.82 -16.02
CA SER A 35 4.78 1.14 -15.88
C SER A 35 4.82 -0.17 -16.64
N ARG A 36 4.34 -1.25 -16.01
CA ARG A 36 3.88 -2.41 -16.79
C ARG A 36 2.71 -1.99 -17.66
N ASP A 37 2.58 -2.60 -18.84
CA ASP A 37 1.42 -2.39 -19.69
C ASP A 37 0.16 -2.84 -18.93
N VAL A 38 -0.95 -2.12 -19.12
CA VAL A 38 -2.23 -2.38 -18.44
C VAL A 38 -2.80 -3.76 -18.84
N THR A 39 -2.29 -4.34 -19.93
CA THR A 39 -2.61 -5.68 -20.42
C THR A 39 -1.81 -6.80 -19.74
N GLU A 40 -0.75 -6.48 -19.00
CA GLU A 40 0.13 -7.47 -18.37
C GLU A 40 -0.37 -7.88 -16.98
N TRP A 41 -1.10 -9.00 -16.93
CA TRP A 41 -1.48 -9.64 -15.69
C TRP A 41 -0.32 -10.42 -15.09
N SER A 42 -0.14 -10.31 -13.77
CA SER A 42 0.83 -11.12 -13.03
C SER A 42 0.14 -11.99 -12.00
N THR A 43 0.45 -13.28 -11.99
CA THR A 43 -0.02 -14.21 -10.97
C THR A 43 1.06 -14.34 -9.90
N THR A 44 0.69 -14.12 -8.64
CA THR A 44 1.60 -14.30 -7.49
C THR A 44 1.09 -15.42 -6.60
N ARG A 45 1.96 -16.38 -6.25
CA ARG A 45 1.64 -17.40 -5.25
C ARG A 45 1.82 -16.81 -3.85
N MET A 46 0.84 -17.04 -2.99
CA MET A 46 0.82 -16.55 -1.62
C MET A 46 0.88 -17.73 -0.64
N ARG A 47 1.62 -17.57 0.46
CA ARG A 47 1.61 -18.56 1.53
C ARG A 47 0.26 -18.55 2.25
N PRO A 48 -0.24 -19.71 2.72
CA PRO A 48 -1.56 -19.79 3.36
C PRO A 48 -1.75 -18.81 4.51
N GLU A 49 -0.73 -18.63 5.36
CA GLU A 49 -0.77 -17.72 6.50
C GLU A 49 -0.96 -16.25 6.10
N VAL A 50 -0.38 -15.83 4.97
CA VAL A 50 -0.55 -14.46 4.44
C VAL A 50 -1.97 -14.29 3.89
N ALA A 51 -2.49 -15.31 3.19
CA ALA A 51 -3.85 -15.28 2.68
C ALA A 51 -4.87 -15.15 3.82
N THR A 52 -4.69 -15.88 4.93
CA THR A 52 -5.54 -15.77 6.12
C THR A 52 -5.55 -14.36 6.70
N VAL A 53 -4.39 -13.70 6.76
CA VAL A 53 -4.31 -12.31 7.24
C VAL A 53 -5.08 -11.36 6.33
N ILE A 54 -4.92 -11.49 5.01
CA ILE A 54 -5.64 -10.64 4.04
C ILE A 54 -7.15 -10.84 4.13
N ASP A 55 -7.61 -12.09 4.26
CA ASP A 55 -9.03 -12.40 4.40
C ASP A 55 -9.60 -11.80 5.70
N ALA A 56 -8.86 -11.89 6.80
CA ALA A 56 -9.26 -11.27 8.07
C ALA A 56 -9.34 -9.73 7.99
N LEU A 57 -8.41 -9.09 7.28
CA LEU A 57 -8.43 -7.64 7.07
C LEU A 57 -9.61 -7.21 6.18
N THR A 58 -9.91 -8.02 5.16
CA THR A 58 -11.06 -7.79 4.25
C THR A 58 -12.36 -7.85 5.04
N GLN A 59 -12.54 -8.88 5.88
CA GLN A 59 -13.73 -9.01 6.72
C GLN A 59 -13.87 -7.84 7.70
N ARG A 60 -12.79 -7.48 8.41
CA ARG A 60 -12.81 -6.33 9.35
C ARG A 60 -13.20 -5.02 8.67
N HIS A 61 -12.76 -4.81 7.43
CA HIS A 61 -13.16 -3.62 6.66
C HIS A 61 -14.66 -3.66 6.35
N ALA A 62 -15.18 -4.80 5.90
CA ALA A 62 -16.61 -4.97 5.63
C ALA A 62 -17.44 -4.73 6.89
N ASP A 63 -17.01 -5.30 8.03
CA ASP A 63 -17.69 -5.12 9.32
C ASP A 63 -17.69 -3.64 9.77
N ALA A 64 -16.60 -2.92 9.55
CA ALA A 64 -16.45 -1.54 10.00
C ALA A 64 -17.14 -0.52 9.08
N THR A 65 -17.14 -0.75 7.77
CA THR A 65 -17.59 0.24 6.76
C THR A 65 -18.89 -0.14 6.06
N GLY A 66 -19.33 -1.39 6.21
CA GLY A 66 -20.45 -1.96 5.44
C GLY A 66 -20.15 -2.13 3.96
N ARG A 67 -18.88 -2.03 3.53
CA ARG A 67 -18.45 -2.11 2.13
C ARG A 67 -17.42 -3.20 1.92
N GLU A 68 -17.61 -3.95 0.84
CA GLU A 68 -16.61 -4.90 0.36
C GLU A 68 -15.39 -4.16 -0.20
N ILE A 69 -14.22 -4.76 -0.01
CA ILE A 69 -12.93 -4.30 -0.53
C ILE A 69 -12.23 -5.49 -1.19
N THR A 70 -11.59 -5.26 -2.31
CA THR A 70 -10.89 -6.32 -3.03
C THR A 70 -9.55 -6.66 -2.35
N LYS A 71 -9.09 -7.90 -2.53
CA LYS A 71 -7.76 -8.32 -2.05
C LYS A 71 -6.64 -7.43 -2.61
N SER A 72 -6.76 -6.99 -3.87
CA SER A 72 -5.82 -6.08 -4.51
C SER A 72 -5.74 -4.72 -3.82
N GLU A 73 -6.87 -4.17 -3.36
CA GLU A 73 -6.90 -2.92 -2.61
C GLU A 73 -6.30 -3.08 -1.21
N ILE A 74 -6.58 -4.19 -0.51
CA ILE A 74 -5.92 -4.49 0.78
C ILE A 74 -4.41 -4.61 0.61
N ILE A 75 -3.94 -5.30 -0.44
CA ILE A 75 -2.51 -5.42 -0.74
C ILE A 75 -1.91 -4.05 -1.05
N ALA A 76 -2.58 -3.22 -1.84
CA ALA A 76 -2.12 -1.86 -2.15
C ALA A 76 -2.02 -1.00 -0.88
N ALA A 77 -3.01 -1.07 0.02
CA ALA A 77 -2.98 -0.38 1.30
C ALA A 77 -1.84 -0.89 2.22
N ALA A 78 -1.63 -2.20 2.27
CA ALA A 78 -0.53 -2.79 3.05
C ALA A 78 0.85 -2.38 2.49
N LEU A 79 1.00 -2.35 1.16
CA LEU A 79 2.21 -1.84 0.51
C LEU A 79 2.40 -0.36 0.83
N ASN A 80 1.37 0.46 0.75
CA ASN A 80 1.44 1.89 1.11
C ASN A 80 1.99 2.13 2.51
N LEU A 81 1.52 1.35 3.49
CA LEU A 81 1.96 1.49 4.87
C LEU A 81 3.38 0.96 5.11
N SER A 82 3.78 -0.09 4.39
CA SER A 82 5.07 -0.77 4.61
C SER A 82 6.22 -0.23 3.76
N LEU A 83 5.94 0.36 2.59
CA LEU A 83 6.94 0.82 1.63
C LEU A 83 8.02 1.74 2.25
N PRO A 84 7.68 2.72 3.12
CA PRO A 84 8.69 3.59 3.74
C PRO A 84 9.66 2.81 4.64
N VAL A 85 9.15 1.80 5.35
CA VAL A 85 9.94 0.95 6.24
C VAL A 85 10.84 0.04 5.42
N LEU A 86 10.26 -0.63 4.42
CA LEU A 86 10.97 -1.60 3.58
C LEU A 86 12.10 -0.94 2.78
N SER A 87 11.84 0.21 2.14
CA SER A 87 12.83 0.96 1.36
C SER A 87 13.99 1.49 2.21
N ALA A 88 13.70 1.96 3.42
CA ALA A 88 14.73 2.56 4.27
C ALA A 88 15.57 1.52 5.03
N HIS A 89 15.01 0.37 5.42
CA HIS A 89 15.65 -0.53 6.40
C HIS A 89 15.98 -1.91 5.85
N VAL A 90 15.20 -2.43 4.90
CA VAL A 90 15.30 -3.83 4.47
C VAL A 90 15.91 -3.95 3.08
N PHE A 91 15.60 -3.01 2.19
CA PHE A 91 16.08 -2.98 0.81
C PHE A 91 16.73 -1.64 0.47
N PRO A 92 17.80 -1.23 1.18
CA PRO A 92 18.46 0.03 0.88
C PRO A 92 19.07 0.00 -0.53
N VAL A 93 18.90 1.10 -1.26
CA VAL A 93 19.57 1.30 -2.55
C VAL A 93 21.08 1.36 -2.28
N ARG A 94 21.85 0.42 -2.84
CA ARG A 94 23.32 0.45 -2.77
C ARG A 94 23.82 1.77 -3.37
N GLY A 95 24.39 2.64 -2.54
CA GLY A 95 25.01 3.89 -2.98
C GLY A 95 24.55 5.17 -2.26
N ALA A 96 23.49 5.12 -1.45
CA ALA A 96 23.11 6.24 -0.57
C ALA A 96 23.93 6.17 0.74
N ARG A 97 25.16 6.70 0.71
CA ARG A 97 25.92 7.14 1.88
C ARG A 97 26.23 8.62 1.74
#